data_AF-A0A972JUQ7-F1
#
_entry.id   AF-A0A972JUQ7-F1
#
_cell.length_a   1.000
_cell.length_b   1.000
_cell.length_c   1.000
_cell.angle_alpha   90.00
_cell.angle_beta   90.00
_cell.angle_gamma   90.00
#
_symmetry.space_group_name_H-M   'P 1'
#
loop_
_entity.id
_entity.type
_entity.pdbx_description
1 polymer ?
#
loop_
_entity_poly.entity_id
_entity_poly.type
_entity_poly.pdbx_seq_one_letter_code
_entity_poly.pdbx_strand_id
1 'polypeptide(L)'
;MENTQQQDSTMLTTTIAQEVDRVITQYKHVEHSIEFKLERYKYILREIHTLNENMHKYLNLFQALATVVIGGGVGLFAAWRGLNITAEIVQTGIRGLLGLLIILTLFAAVSLFAAFWSWFDYRREEVALLNEMVGPGFRNPPRLSNFWRWQETYLVAFLIIIVSGVYWYVEYRVIPLIV
;
A
#
# COMPACT_ATOMS: atom_id res chain seq x y z
N MET A 1 71.95 -15.99 26.09
CA MET A 1 71.27 -16.28 24.81
C MET A 1 69.84 -16.80 25.02
N GLU A 2 69.53 -17.45 26.14
CA GLU A 2 68.19 -17.98 26.46
C GLU A 2 67.09 -16.90 26.64
N ASN A 3 67.45 -15.73 27.20
CA ASN A 3 66.50 -14.64 27.47
C ASN A 3 65.93 -13.97 26.19
N THR A 4 66.68 -13.98 25.09
CA THR A 4 66.27 -13.35 23.83
C THR A 4 65.23 -14.19 23.08
N GLN A 5 65.35 -15.53 23.11
CA GLN A 5 64.37 -16.43 22.48
C GLN A 5 63.01 -16.42 23.22
N GLN A 6 63.04 -16.26 24.54
CA GLN A 6 61.81 -16.22 25.35
C GLN A 6 61.06 -14.89 25.17
N GLN A 7 61.78 -13.79 24.99
CA GLN A 7 61.19 -12.48 24.70
C GLN A 7 60.56 -12.43 23.29
N ASP A 8 61.20 -13.04 22.30
CA ASP A 8 60.70 -13.09 20.92
C ASP A 8 59.42 -13.95 20.81
N SER A 9 59.40 -15.09 21.52
CA SER A 9 58.21 -15.96 21.59
C SER A 9 57.00 -15.27 22.25
N THR A 10 57.25 -14.42 23.24
CA THR A 10 56.18 -13.68 23.96
C THR A 10 55.60 -12.56 23.08
N MET A 11 56.43 -11.85 22.32
CA MET A 11 55.96 -10.87 21.34
C MET A 11 55.14 -11.52 20.24
N LEU A 12 55.61 -12.64 19.68
CA LEU A 12 54.93 -13.34 18.60
C LEU A 12 53.55 -13.86 19.02
N THR A 13 53.44 -14.36 20.26
CA THR A 13 52.16 -14.80 20.83
C THR A 13 51.17 -13.64 21.01
N THR A 14 51.66 -12.47 21.41
CA THR A 14 50.82 -11.28 21.61
C THR A 14 50.32 -10.72 20.28
N THR A 15 51.17 -10.70 19.24
CA THR A 15 50.77 -10.26 17.89
C THR A 15 49.72 -11.20 17.28
N ILE A 16 49.88 -12.52 17.44
CA ILE A 16 48.88 -13.48 16.96
C ILE A 16 47.55 -13.30 17.70
N ALA A 17 47.58 -13.12 19.03
CA ALA A 17 46.36 -12.90 19.80
C ALA A 17 45.60 -11.63 19.37
N GLN A 18 46.33 -10.54 19.10
CA GLN A 18 45.74 -9.29 18.60
C GLN A 18 45.13 -9.44 17.21
N GLU A 19 45.78 -10.18 16.31
CA GLU A 19 45.25 -10.40 14.95
C GLU A 19 44.01 -11.30 14.97
N VAL A 20 44.01 -12.35 15.81
CA VAL A 20 42.84 -13.22 16.00
C VAL A 20 41.65 -12.42 16.55
N ASP A 21 41.87 -11.56 17.55
CA ASP A 21 40.81 -10.72 18.12
C ASP A 21 40.24 -9.71 17.11
N ARG A 22 41.11 -9.10 16.28
CA ARG A 22 40.69 -8.24 15.17
C ARG A 22 39.82 -8.99 14.17
N VAL A 23 40.24 -10.17 13.75
CA VAL A 23 39.51 -11.00 12.80
C VAL A 23 38.16 -11.42 13.38
N ILE A 24 38.10 -11.87 14.63
CA ILE A 24 36.84 -12.23 15.32
C ILE A 24 35.89 -11.03 15.40
N THR A 25 36.41 -9.86 15.79
CA THR A 25 35.61 -8.62 15.88
C THR A 25 35.07 -8.21 14.51
N GLN A 26 35.89 -8.31 13.46
CA GLN A 26 35.45 -8.05 12.09
C GLN A 26 34.36 -9.02 11.64
N TYR A 27 34.49 -10.32 11.89
CA TYR A 27 33.47 -11.31 11.57
C TYR A 27 32.15 -11.02 12.29
N LYS A 28 32.22 -10.70 13.60
CA LYS A 28 31.03 -10.35 14.40
C LYS A 28 30.31 -9.10 13.87
N HIS A 29 31.05 -8.09 13.42
CA HIS A 29 30.46 -6.91 12.78
C HIS A 29 29.75 -7.23 11.47
N VAL A 30 30.35 -8.09 10.63
CA VAL A 30 29.72 -8.53 9.38
C VAL A 30 28.43 -9.31 9.67
N GLU A 31 28.46 -10.24 10.61
CA GLU A 31 27.29 -11.04 11.01
C GLU A 31 26.13 -10.17 11.49
N HIS A 32 26.37 -9.23 12.42
CA HIS A 32 25.34 -8.29 12.88
C HIS A 32 24.80 -7.41 11.76
N SER A 33 25.66 -6.99 10.81
CA SER A 33 25.20 -6.18 9.67
C SER A 33 24.27 -6.95 8.75
N ILE A 34 24.52 -8.25 8.54
CA ILE A 34 23.70 -9.14 7.72
C ILE A 34 22.36 -9.40 8.43
N GLU A 35 22.40 -9.67 9.74
CA GLU A 35 21.20 -9.89 10.54
C GLU A 35 20.26 -8.68 10.50
N PHE A 36 20.79 -7.48 10.78
CA PHE A 36 20.01 -6.24 10.72
C PHE A 36 19.38 -6.01 9.34
N LYS A 37 20.16 -6.21 8.28
CA LYS A 37 19.72 -6.08 6.89
C LYS A 37 18.61 -7.07 6.53
N LEU A 38 18.72 -8.31 7.01
CA LEU A 38 17.72 -9.36 6.81
C LEU A 38 16.43 -9.07 7.57
N GLU A 39 16.52 -8.51 8.78
CA GLU A 39 15.34 -8.02 9.53
C GLU A 39 14.64 -6.86 8.81
N ARG A 40 15.40 -5.88 8.29
CA ARG A 40 14.84 -4.79 7.50
C ARG A 40 14.12 -5.31 6.24
N TYR A 41 14.70 -6.30 5.57
CA TYR A 41 14.08 -6.93 4.42
C TYR A 41 12.76 -7.64 4.79
N LYS A 42 12.74 -8.42 5.88
CA LYS A 42 11.52 -9.05 6.40
C LYS A 42 10.44 -8.01 6.74
N TYR A 43 10.84 -6.89 7.35
CA TYR A 43 9.93 -5.79 7.67
C TYR A 43 9.29 -5.20 6.41
N ILE A 44 10.09 -4.89 5.38
CA ILE A 44 9.58 -4.34 4.11
C ILE A 44 8.60 -5.29 3.44
N LEU A 45 8.91 -6.60 3.38
CA LEU A 45 7.99 -7.58 2.82
C LEU A 45 6.66 -7.66 3.60
N ARG A 46 6.73 -7.55 4.93
CA ARG A 46 5.53 -7.52 5.78
C ARG A 46 4.69 -6.26 5.52
N GLU A 47 5.32 -5.09 5.43
CA GLU A 47 4.60 -3.84 5.12
C GLU A 47 3.94 -3.88 3.74
N ILE A 48 4.64 -4.39 2.72
CA ILE A 48 4.04 -4.58 1.38
C ILE A 48 2.82 -5.52 1.45
N HIS A 49 2.90 -6.59 2.22
CA HIS A 49 1.78 -7.51 2.40
C HIS A 49 0.60 -6.86 3.13
N THR A 50 0.86 -6.19 4.25
CA THR A 50 -0.15 -5.45 5.02
C THR A 50 -0.82 -4.36 4.20
N LEU A 51 -0.06 -3.67 3.35
CA LEU A 51 -0.59 -2.66 2.43
C LEU A 51 -1.59 -3.25 1.44
N ASN A 52 -1.28 -4.43 0.90
CA ASN A 52 -2.18 -5.17 0.00
C ASN A 52 -3.45 -5.65 0.72
N GLU A 53 -3.33 -6.17 1.95
CA GLU A 53 -4.50 -6.56 2.75
C GLU A 53 -5.41 -5.36 3.08
N ASN A 54 -4.82 -4.25 3.50
CA ASN A 54 -5.57 -3.04 3.86
C ASN A 54 -6.32 -2.47 2.66
N MET A 55 -5.73 -2.53 1.48
CA MET A 55 -6.40 -2.16 0.24
C MET A 55 -7.68 -2.98 0.02
N HIS A 56 -7.63 -4.31 0.14
CA HIS A 56 -8.84 -5.14 0.01
C HIS A 56 -9.89 -4.80 1.07
N LYS A 57 -9.49 -4.48 2.31
CA LYS A 57 -10.40 -4.03 3.36
C LYS A 57 -11.09 -2.72 2.99
N TYR A 58 -10.35 -1.73 2.47
CA TYR A 58 -10.92 -0.45 2.03
C TYR A 58 -11.89 -0.62 0.86
N LEU A 59 -11.61 -1.53 -0.07
CA LEU A 59 -12.52 -1.85 -1.17
C LEU A 59 -13.82 -2.48 -0.70
N ASN A 60 -13.72 -3.45 0.22
CA ASN A 60 -14.91 -4.08 0.81
C ASN A 60 -15.75 -3.06 1.58
N LEU A 61 -15.11 -2.16 2.33
CA LEU A 61 -15.80 -1.08 3.02
C LEU A 61 -16.51 -0.13 2.03
N PHE A 62 -15.83 0.27 0.96
CA PHE A 62 -16.43 1.09 -0.10
C PHE A 62 -17.63 0.38 -0.72
N GLN A 63 -17.51 -0.90 -1.08
CA GLN A 63 -18.59 -1.68 -1.68
C GLN A 63 -19.80 -1.77 -0.74
N ALA A 64 -19.58 -2.04 0.55
CA ALA A 64 -20.66 -2.10 1.54
C ALA A 64 -21.40 -0.75 1.65
N LEU A 65 -20.66 0.35 1.78
CA LEU A 65 -21.23 1.69 1.88
C LEU A 65 -21.95 2.10 0.58
N ALA A 66 -21.34 1.86 -0.58
CA ALA A 66 -21.95 2.12 -1.88
C ALA A 66 -23.25 1.34 -2.06
N THR A 67 -23.30 0.08 -1.64
CA THR A 67 -24.51 -0.75 -1.69
C THR A 67 -25.63 -0.16 -0.84
N VAL A 68 -25.32 0.32 0.37
CA VAL A 68 -26.31 0.97 1.25
C VAL A 68 -26.80 2.28 0.63
N VAL A 69 -25.91 3.11 0.08
CA VAL A 69 -26.28 4.38 -0.53
C VAL A 69 -27.14 4.18 -1.77
N ILE A 70 -26.75 3.27 -2.66
CA ILE A 70 -27.51 2.92 -3.86
C ILE A 70 -28.86 2.30 -3.47
N GLY A 71 -28.87 1.36 -2.52
CA GLY A 71 -30.08 0.73 -2.02
C GLY A 71 -31.04 1.73 -1.39
N GLY A 72 -30.53 2.68 -0.61
CA GLY A 72 -31.31 3.79 -0.06
C GLY A 72 -31.91 4.69 -1.14
N GLY A 73 -31.14 4.99 -2.19
CA GLY A 73 -31.62 5.79 -3.32
C GLY A 73 -32.72 5.09 -4.12
N VAL A 74 -32.54 3.80 -4.42
CA VAL A 74 -33.55 2.96 -5.08
C VAL A 74 -34.79 2.82 -4.21
N GLY A 75 -34.63 2.59 -2.91
CA GLY A 75 -35.73 2.49 -1.95
C GLY A 75 -36.54 3.78 -1.86
N LEU A 76 -35.87 4.93 -1.79
CA LEU A 76 -36.51 6.25 -1.77
C LEU A 76 -37.29 6.49 -3.07
N PHE A 77 -36.69 6.15 -4.22
CA PHE A 77 -37.35 6.26 -5.54
C PHE A 77 -38.53 5.29 -5.71
N ALA A 78 -38.49 4.10 -5.11
CA ALA A 78 -39.58 3.14 -5.22
C ALA A 78 -40.75 3.47 -4.26
N ALA A 79 -40.44 4.00 -3.07
CA ALA A 79 -41.41 4.14 -1.98
C ALA A 79 -42.05 5.54 -1.88
N TRP A 80 -41.52 6.57 -2.56
CA TRP A 80 -41.96 7.96 -2.31
C TRP A 80 -43.45 8.20 -2.48
N ARG A 81 -44.09 7.57 -3.48
CA ARG A 81 -45.55 7.67 -3.70
C ARG A 81 -46.35 7.05 -2.56
N GLY A 82 -45.88 5.95 -1.99
CA GLY A 82 -46.54 5.29 -0.86
C GLY A 82 -46.32 6.01 0.47
N LEU A 83 -45.22 6.77 0.58
CA LEU A 83 -44.85 7.52 1.79
C LEU A 83 -45.45 8.94 1.84
N ASN A 84 -46.23 9.36 0.83
CA ASN A 84 -46.77 10.72 0.70
C ASN A 84 -45.70 11.83 0.84
N ILE A 85 -44.50 11.56 0.33
CA ILE A 85 -43.39 12.52 0.37
C ILE A 85 -43.46 13.41 -0.89
N THR A 86 -43.25 14.72 -0.71
CA THR A 86 -43.19 15.67 -1.83
C THR A 86 -42.02 15.34 -2.76
N ALA A 87 -42.25 15.44 -4.08
CA ALA A 87 -41.24 15.24 -5.12
C ALA A 87 -39.93 16.00 -4.84
N GLU A 88 -40.01 17.24 -4.36
CA GLU A 88 -38.86 18.09 -4.03
C GLU A 88 -37.94 17.47 -2.95
N ILE A 89 -38.54 16.87 -1.91
CA ILE A 89 -37.80 16.20 -0.83
C ILE A 89 -37.08 14.96 -1.38
N VAL A 90 -37.75 14.20 -2.25
CA VAL A 90 -37.19 13.00 -2.88
C VAL A 90 -36.02 13.36 -3.78
N GLN A 91 -36.17 14.36 -4.64
CA GLN A 91 -35.09 14.81 -5.53
C GLN A 91 -33.87 15.29 -4.73
N THR A 92 -34.11 16.06 -3.66
CA THR A 92 -33.03 16.52 -2.76
C THR A 92 -32.36 15.35 -2.05
N GLY A 93 -33.13 14.37 -1.58
CA GLY A 93 -32.61 13.16 -0.95
C GLY A 93 -31.75 12.31 -1.89
N ILE A 94 -32.20 12.09 -3.13
CA ILE A 94 -31.45 11.36 -4.15
C ILE A 94 -30.16 12.09 -4.52
N ARG A 95 -30.21 13.42 -4.70
CA ARG A 95 -29.00 14.23 -4.96
C ARG A 95 -28.03 14.19 -3.77
N GLY A 96 -28.53 14.20 -2.54
CA GLY A 96 -27.72 14.03 -1.33
C GLY A 96 -27.02 12.67 -1.28
N LEU A 97 -27.74 11.59 -1.59
CA LEU A 97 -27.17 10.24 -1.68
C LEU A 97 -26.14 10.11 -2.81
N LEU A 98 -26.39 10.73 -3.97
CA LEU A 98 -25.40 10.83 -5.05
C LEU A 98 -24.14 11.58 -4.60
N GLY A 99 -24.29 12.72 -3.93
CA GLY A 99 -23.18 13.48 -3.38
C GLY A 99 -22.36 12.66 -2.39
N LEU A 100 -23.03 11.92 -1.50
CA LEU A 100 -22.37 11.00 -0.58
C LEU A 100 -21.60 9.89 -1.32
N LEU A 101 -22.18 9.29 -2.36
CA LEU A 101 -21.51 8.28 -3.19
C LEU A 101 -20.25 8.85 -3.85
N ILE A 102 -20.30 10.08 -4.35
CA ILE A 102 -19.14 10.76 -4.95
C ILE A 102 -18.03 10.95 -3.89
N ILE A 103 -18.37 11.43 -2.69
CA ILE A 103 -17.41 11.62 -1.60
C ILE A 103 -16.74 10.29 -1.22
N LEU A 104 -17.53 9.22 -1.08
CA LEU A 104 -17.01 7.87 -0.79
C LEU A 104 -16.06 7.38 -1.89
N THR A 105 -16.39 7.66 -3.15
CA THR A 105 -15.58 7.28 -4.30
C THR A 105 -14.24 8.04 -4.31
N LEU A 106 -14.27 9.34 -4.05
CA LEU A 106 -13.07 10.16 -3.93
C LEU A 106 -12.18 9.68 -2.78
N PHE A 107 -12.77 9.38 -1.63
CA PHE A 107 -12.04 8.83 -0.49
C PHE A 107 -11.36 7.49 -0.82
N ALA A 108 -12.07 6.58 -1.50
CA ALA A 108 -11.50 5.31 -1.94
C ALA A 108 -10.37 5.51 -2.95
N ALA A 109 -10.55 6.41 -3.93
CA ALA A 109 -9.53 6.74 -4.91
C ALA A 109 -8.27 7.30 -4.26
N VAL A 110 -8.39 8.28 -3.37
CA VAL A 110 -7.25 8.86 -2.63
C VAL A 110 -6.53 7.80 -1.80
N SER A 111 -7.27 6.91 -1.14
CA SER A 111 -6.70 5.82 -0.34
C SER A 111 -5.90 4.83 -1.20
N LEU A 112 -6.39 4.51 -2.40
CA LEU A 112 -5.67 3.67 -3.39
C LEU A 112 -4.41 4.38 -3.91
N PHE A 113 -4.48 5.69 -4.17
CA PHE A 113 -3.30 6.47 -4.56
C PHE A 113 -2.24 6.55 -3.45
N ALA A 114 -2.65 6.72 -2.20
CA ALA A 114 -1.72 6.68 -1.07
C ALA A 114 -1.05 5.31 -0.94
N ALA A 115 -1.83 4.22 -1.06
CA ALA A 115 -1.30 2.87 -1.03
C ALA A 115 -0.32 2.61 -2.19
N PHE A 116 -0.59 3.12 -3.39
CA PHE A 116 0.34 3.06 -4.50
C PHE A 116 1.69 3.71 -4.18
N TRP A 117 1.63 4.92 -3.61
CA TRP A 117 2.84 5.68 -3.32
C TRP A 117 3.71 4.99 -2.27
N SER A 118 3.08 4.50 -1.19
CA SER A 118 3.76 3.70 -0.17
C SER A 118 4.35 2.42 -0.74
N TRP A 119 3.61 1.72 -1.61
CA TRP A 119 4.13 0.53 -2.28
C TRP A 119 5.38 0.87 -3.10
N PHE A 120 5.34 1.93 -3.91
CA PHE A 120 6.46 2.33 -4.75
C PHE A 120 7.72 2.59 -3.93
N ASP A 121 7.58 3.27 -2.79
CA ASP A 121 8.68 3.57 -1.87
C ASP A 121 9.27 2.28 -1.26
N TYR A 122 8.43 1.41 -0.69
CA TYR A 122 8.88 0.12 -0.16
C TYR A 122 9.55 -0.77 -1.22
N ARG A 123 9.04 -0.78 -2.45
CA ARG A 123 9.65 -1.52 -3.57
C ARG A 123 11.03 -0.97 -3.93
N ARG A 124 11.23 0.34 -3.85
CA ARG A 124 12.53 0.98 -4.09
C ARG A 124 13.53 0.61 -3.00
N GLU A 125 13.10 0.66 -1.74
CA GLU A 125 13.93 0.23 -0.60
C GLU A 125 14.33 -1.25 -0.71
N GLU A 126 13.38 -2.12 -1.06
CA GLU A 126 13.63 -3.55 -1.23
C GLU A 126 14.71 -3.81 -2.30
N VAL A 127 14.61 -3.13 -3.45
CA VAL A 127 15.59 -3.28 -4.53
C VAL A 127 16.96 -2.74 -4.12
N ALA A 128 17.02 -1.63 -3.39
CA ALA A 128 18.28 -1.09 -2.87
C ALA A 128 18.97 -2.07 -1.92
N LEU A 129 18.23 -2.65 -0.98
CA LEU A 129 18.74 -3.64 -0.03
C LEU A 129 19.20 -4.94 -0.71
N LEU A 130 18.45 -5.44 -1.69
CA LEU A 130 18.82 -6.65 -2.43
C LEU A 130 20.07 -6.43 -3.29
N ASN A 131 20.21 -5.26 -3.90
CA ASN A 131 21.42 -4.92 -4.66
C ASN A 131 22.67 -4.85 -3.75
N GLU A 132 22.50 -4.40 -2.51
CA GLU A 132 23.59 -4.33 -1.53
C GLU A 132 23.98 -5.72 -0.99
N MET A 133 23.01 -6.62 -0.79
CA MET A 133 23.25 -7.93 -0.18
C MET A 133 23.60 -9.05 -1.17
N VAL A 134 22.96 -9.07 -2.34
CA VAL A 134 23.09 -10.18 -3.31
C VAL A 134 23.95 -9.78 -4.49
N GLY A 135 23.83 -8.54 -4.94
CA GLY A 135 24.60 -7.99 -6.04
C GLY A 135 23.75 -7.11 -6.97
N PRO A 136 24.42 -6.22 -7.72
CA PRO A 136 23.73 -5.28 -8.60
C PRO A 136 22.95 -6.01 -9.68
N GLY A 137 21.68 -5.61 -9.87
CA GLY A 137 20.83 -6.16 -10.91
C GLY A 137 20.10 -7.44 -10.53
N PHE A 138 20.17 -7.88 -9.27
CA PHE A 138 19.40 -9.02 -8.78
C PHE A 138 17.88 -8.81 -8.98
N ARG A 139 17.41 -7.57 -8.83
CA ARG A 139 16.00 -7.22 -9.04
C ARG A 139 15.85 -5.88 -9.75
N ASN A 140 14.91 -5.82 -10.69
CA ASN A 140 14.60 -4.60 -11.45
C ASN A 140 13.91 -3.55 -10.56
N PRO A 141 14.29 -2.26 -10.67
CA PRO A 141 13.63 -1.17 -9.96
C PRO A 141 12.17 -0.99 -10.43
N PRO A 142 11.29 -0.47 -9.55
CA PRO A 142 9.91 -0.20 -9.93
C PRO A 142 9.89 0.86 -11.07
N ARG A 143 9.33 0.48 -12.23
CA ARG A 143 9.15 1.41 -13.36
C ARG A 143 7.75 1.97 -13.32
N LEU A 144 7.61 3.30 -13.41
CA LEU A 144 6.31 3.97 -13.50
C LEU A 144 5.53 3.55 -14.75
N SER A 145 6.20 3.09 -15.82
CA SER A 145 5.54 2.51 -17.00
C SER A 145 4.75 1.24 -16.68
N ASN A 146 5.08 0.54 -15.59
CA ASN A 146 4.34 -0.64 -15.14
C ASN A 146 3.10 -0.27 -14.33
N PHE A 147 2.75 1.01 -14.20
CA PHE A 147 1.50 1.45 -13.58
C PHE A 147 0.29 0.74 -14.20
N TRP A 148 0.27 0.61 -15.52
CA TRP A 148 -0.76 -0.13 -16.27
C TRP A 148 -0.75 -1.65 -16.08
N ARG A 149 0.26 -2.24 -15.43
CA ARG A 149 0.23 -3.67 -15.07
C ARG A 149 -0.40 -3.93 -13.71
N TRP A 150 -0.67 -2.87 -12.96
CA TRP A 150 -1.13 -2.95 -11.59
C TRP A 150 -2.66 -3.00 -11.59
N GLN A 151 -3.23 -4.12 -11.16
CA GLN A 151 -4.67 -4.42 -11.10
C GLN A 151 -5.51 -3.31 -10.43
N GLU A 152 -4.88 -2.57 -9.53
CA GLU A 152 -5.41 -1.48 -8.72
C GLU A 152 -5.72 -0.24 -9.57
N THR A 153 -4.94 0.01 -10.63
CA THR A 153 -5.18 1.15 -11.54
C THR A 153 -6.46 0.96 -12.33
N TYR A 154 -6.70 -0.27 -12.80
CA TYR A 154 -7.94 -0.65 -13.46
C TYR A 154 -9.12 -0.53 -12.50
N LEU A 155 -8.92 -0.83 -11.22
CA LEU A 155 -9.96 -0.70 -10.22
C LEU A 155 -10.33 0.76 -9.96
N VAL A 156 -9.36 1.66 -9.83
CA VAL A 156 -9.62 3.10 -9.70
C VAL A 156 -10.36 3.63 -10.92
N ALA A 157 -9.89 3.28 -12.13
CA ALA A 157 -10.55 3.68 -13.37
C ALA A 157 -12.00 3.15 -13.45
N PHE A 158 -12.20 1.89 -13.08
CA PHE A 158 -13.51 1.25 -13.02
C PHE A 158 -14.45 1.97 -12.04
N LEU A 159 -13.98 2.32 -10.84
CA LEU A 159 -14.74 3.07 -9.86
C LEU A 159 -15.20 4.43 -10.40
N ILE A 160 -14.29 5.18 -11.01
CA ILE A 160 -14.59 6.49 -11.60
C ILE A 160 -15.64 6.34 -12.70
N ILE A 161 -15.44 5.41 -13.64
CA ILE A 161 -16.36 5.18 -14.76
C ILE A 161 -17.75 4.81 -14.25
N ILE A 162 -17.87 3.89 -13.28
CA ILE A 162 -19.16 3.48 -12.74
C ILE A 162 -19.86 4.65 -12.05
N VAL A 163 -19.17 5.38 -11.18
CA VAL A 163 -19.80 6.44 -10.39
C VAL A 163 -20.19 7.61 -11.28
N SER A 164 -19.37 7.96 -12.27
CA SER A 164 -19.74 8.92 -13.31
C SER A 164 -20.96 8.46 -14.12
N GLY A 165 -21.02 7.17 -14.49
CA GLY A 165 -22.15 6.59 -15.20
C GLY A 165 -23.43 6.60 -14.36
N VAL A 166 -23.35 6.25 -13.08
CA VAL A 166 -24.47 6.30 -12.12
C VAL A 166 -24.96 7.74 -11.94
N TYR A 167 -24.04 8.68 -11.72
CA TYR A 167 -24.38 10.10 -11.60
C TYR A 167 -25.13 10.61 -12.82
N TRP A 168 -24.57 10.35 -14.01
CA TRP A 168 -25.19 10.72 -15.28
C TRP A 168 -26.57 10.06 -15.44
N TYR A 169 -26.68 8.76 -15.20
CA TYR A 169 -27.94 8.04 -15.32
C TYR A 169 -29.02 8.60 -14.36
N VAL A 170 -28.67 8.85 -13.11
CA VAL A 170 -29.64 9.34 -12.12
C VAL A 170 -30.09 10.76 -12.46
N GLU A 171 -29.18 11.66 -12.82
CA GLU A 171 -29.52 13.06 -13.12
C GLU A 171 -30.39 13.18 -14.39
N TYR A 172 -30.08 12.41 -15.44
CA TYR A 172 -30.76 12.53 -16.73
C TYR A 172 -31.96 11.59 -16.92
N ARG A 173 -32.03 10.48 -16.18
CA ARG A 173 -33.12 9.49 -16.32
C ARG A 173 -34.01 9.37 -15.10
N VAL A 174 -33.46 9.39 -13.89
CA VAL A 174 -34.23 9.10 -12.67
C VAL A 174 -34.90 10.35 -12.13
N ILE A 175 -34.16 11.43 -11.91
CA ILE A 175 -34.70 12.67 -11.35
C ILE A 175 -35.87 13.25 -12.19
N PRO A 176 -35.80 13.27 -13.54
CA PRO A 176 -36.90 13.77 -14.36
C PRO A 176 -38.20 12.96 -14.28
N LEU A 177 -38.16 11.70 -13.81
CA LEU A 177 -39.34 10.87 -13.62
C LEU A 177 -40.10 11.20 -12.32
N ILE A 178 -39.48 11.98 -11.44
CA ILE A 178 -40.04 12.40 -10.16
C ILE A 178 -40.70 13.77 -10.40
N VAL A 179 -41.91 13.73 -10.96
CA VAL A 179 -42.82 14.87 -11.15
C VAL A 179 -43.98 14.77 -10.17
#